data_AF-A0A5B2TAX9-F1
#
_entry.id   AF-A0A5B2TAX9-F1
#
_cell.length_a   1.000
_cell.length_b   1.000
_cell.length_c   1.000
_cell.angle_alpha   90.00
_cell.angle_beta   90.00
_cell.angle_gamma   90.00
#
_symmetry.space_group_name_H-M   'P 1'
#
loop_
_entity.id
_entity.type
_entity.pdbx_description
1 polymer ?
#
loop_
_entity_poly.entity_id
_entity_poly.type
_entity_poly.pdbx_seq_one_letter_code
_entity_poly.pdbx_strand_id
1 'polypeptide(L)'
;MRSILPTKGTLIVIGALALGGLVFPYLLLLAGILTFIVLQDMFTPRPVPSPPAPPRPPPRRLIVTAADSDWKAPFLEFCESPAEATFLETVISAYRLLPEKGILKGSGLSLELQVEKKPYRLDFLADGWLAVEIDGATYHSSPEAVAADAVRDDALRFQGFTVLRIPATIVFRDKAETIRRLRTALLLGPQQRPGPISLPKPAPATATVLPAAAPMSAVSQSFGQHLNAANSAVEAFNRKLDIEAARQQASGPARIAFEMEKAAITRCSVSRFHGAGLI
;
A
#
# COMPACT_ATOMS: atom_id res chain seq x y z
N MET A 1 25.60 15.74 23.10
CA MET A 1 25.52 14.29 23.40
C MET A 1 24.83 14.11 24.75
N ARG A 2 23.55 13.71 24.77
CA ARG A 2 22.93 13.14 25.97
C ARG A 2 22.76 11.66 25.68
N SER A 3 23.64 10.82 26.22
CA SER A 3 23.38 9.39 26.34
C SER A 3 22.21 9.25 27.30
N ILE A 4 21.04 8.85 26.80
CA ILE A 4 19.95 8.45 27.66
C ILE A 4 20.29 7.04 28.10
N LEU A 5 21.05 6.93 29.18
CA LEU A 5 21.14 5.68 29.91
C LEU A 5 19.71 5.26 30.28
N PRO A 6 19.36 3.96 30.17
CA PRO A 6 18.05 3.48 30.57
C PRO A 6 17.76 3.98 31.99
N THR A 7 16.59 4.59 32.18
CA THR A 7 16.25 5.14 33.50
C THR A 7 16.32 4.02 34.54
N LYS A 8 16.76 4.34 35.76
CA LYS A 8 16.90 3.34 36.83
C LYS A 8 15.63 2.50 37.01
N GLY A 9 14.45 3.10 36.78
CA GLY A 9 13.16 2.40 36.80
C GLY A 9 13.02 1.31 35.73
N THR A 10 13.45 1.56 34.50
CA THR A 10 13.40 0.57 33.41
C THR A 10 14.27 -0.64 33.70
N LEU A 11 15.48 -0.43 34.26
CA LEU A 11 16.38 -1.53 34.64
C LEU A 11 15.83 -2.36 35.80
N ILE A 12 15.20 -1.72 36.79
CA ILE A 12 14.57 -2.40 37.93
C ILE A 12 13.41 -3.30 37.45
N VAL A 13 12.59 -2.81 36.51
CA VAL A 13 11.47 -3.59 35.94
C VAL A 13 11.97 -4.81 35.17
N ILE A 14 13.00 -4.66 34.32
CA ILE A 14 13.62 -5.78 33.59
C ILE A 14 14.16 -6.82 34.58
N GLY A 15 14.86 -6.39 35.64
CA GLY A 15 15.39 -7.27 36.67
C GLY A 15 14.31 -8.03 37.44
N ALA A 16 13.22 -7.36 37.82
CA ALA A 16 12.09 -7.99 38.51
C ALA A 16 11.37 -9.03 37.64
N LEU A 17 11.19 -8.73 36.34
CA LEU A 17 10.61 -9.67 35.37
C LEU A 17 11.52 -10.88 35.14
N ALA A 18 12.84 -10.68 35.09
CA ALA A 18 13.81 -11.77 34.96
C ALA A 18 13.78 -12.70 36.20
N LEU A 19 13.69 -12.12 37.41
CA LEU A 19 13.64 -12.89 38.66
C LEU A 19 12.31 -13.67 38.80
N GLY A 20 11.18 -13.02 38.50
CA GLY A 20 9.86 -13.69 38.46
C GLY A 20 9.78 -14.77 37.37
N GLY A 21 10.57 -14.61 36.30
CA GLY A 21 10.75 -15.56 35.22
C GLY A 21 11.27 -16.94 35.63
N LEU A 22 11.92 -17.04 36.79
CA LEU A 22 12.34 -18.33 37.37
C LEU A 22 11.16 -19.18 37.84
N VAL A 23 10.04 -18.54 38.20
CA VAL A 23 8.81 -19.22 38.64
C VAL A 23 7.77 -19.29 37.51
N PHE A 24 7.75 -18.28 36.63
CA PHE A 24 6.83 -18.23 35.49
C PHE A 24 7.57 -17.89 34.18
N PRO A 25 7.85 -18.88 33.31
CA PRO A 25 8.79 -18.74 32.20
C PRO A 25 8.39 -17.68 31.17
N TYR A 26 7.12 -17.33 31.05
CA TYR A 26 6.65 -16.26 30.16
C TYR A 26 7.14 -14.86 30.58
N LEU A 27 7.52 -14.63 31.85
CA LEU A 27 8.12 -13.36 32.27
C LEU A 27 9.55 -13.19 31.74
N LEU A 28 10.27 -14.28 31.44
CA LEU A 28 11.58 -14.21 30.77
C LEU A 28 11.43 -13.72 29.32
N LEU A 29 10.38 -14.15 28.62
CA LEU A 29 10.09 -13.65 27.28
C LEU A 29 9.76 -12.15 27.31
N LEU A 30 8.97 -11.70 28.28
CA LEU A 30 8.65 -10.28 28.45
C LEU A 30 9.90 -9.45 28.80
N ALA A 31 10.77 -9.96 29.69
CA ALA A 31 12.05 -9.34 30.01
C ALA A 31 12.97 -9.25 28.78
N GLY A 32 13.01 -10.30 27.95
CA GLY A 32 13.77 -10.34 26.70
C GLY A 32 13.28 -9.31 25.68
N ILE A 33 11.96 -9.21 25.47
CA ILE A 33 11.35 -8.21 24.58
C ILE A 33 11.67 -6.79 25.06
N LEU A 34 11.49 -6.51 26.35
CA LEU A 34 11.75 -5.18 26.90
C LEU A 34 13.23 -4.80 26.81
N THR A 35 14.12 -5.77 27.04
CA THR A 35 15.57 -5.60 26.86
C THR A 35 15.92 -5.32 25.40
N PHE A 36 15.32 -6.05 24.46
CA PHE A 36 15.53 -5.85 23.03
C PHE A 36 15.07 -4.46 22.56
N ILE A 37 13.91 -3.98 23.04
CA ILE A 37 13.41 -2.62 22.75
C ILE A 37 14.40 -1.56 23.24
N VAL A 38 14.92 -1.69 24.47
CA VAL A 38 15.91 -0.75 25.02
C VAL A 38 17.22 -0.79 24.24
N LEU A 39 17.69 -1.97 23.84
CA LEU A 39 18.88 -2.10 23.00
C LEU A 39 18.67 -1.45 21.63
N GLN A 40 17.50 -1.61 21.01
CA GLN A 40 17.20 -0.94 19.73
C GLN A 40 17.19 0.58 19.85
N ASP A 41 16.67 1.16 20.95
CA ASP A 41 16.73 2.61 21.19
C ASP A 41 18.17 3.12 21.40
N MET A 42 19.03 2.30 22.00
CA MET A 42 20.46 2.63 22.20
C MET A 42 21.27 2.58 20.90
N PHE A 43 20.95 1.66 20.00
CA PHE A 43 21.65 1.47 18.72
C PHE A 43 21.01 2.24 17.55
N THR A 44 19.85 2.87 17.74
CA THR A 44 19.27 3.76 16.74
C THR A 44 19.86 5.16 16.91
N PRO A 45 20.70 5.64 15.97
CA PRO A 45 21.18 7.00 16.02
C PRO A 45 19.98 7.94 15.86
N ARG A 46 19.71 8.76 16.88
CA ARG A 46 18.70 9.82 16.74
C ARG A 46 19.16 10.77 15.64
N PRO A 47 18.28 11.16 14.71
CA PRO A 47 18.58 12.27 13.82
C PRO A 47 19.01 13.46 14.67
N VAL A 48 20.24 13.93 14.48
CA VAL A 48 20.68 15.17 15.11
C VAL A 48 19.73 16.25 14.62
N PRO A 49 19.07 17.02 15.50
CA PRO A 49 18.25 18.13 15.05
C PRO A 49 19.19 19.09 14.33
N SER A 50 19.08 19.13 13.00
CA SER A 50 19.77 20.10 12.17
C SER A 50 19.44 21.50 12.72
N PRO A 51 20.40 22.44 12.76
CA PRO A 51 20.08 23.83 13.07
C PRO A 51 18.87 24.26 12.22
N PRO A 52 17.95 25.09 12.76
CA PRO A 52 16.77 25.50 12.02
C PRO A 52 17.24 26.07 10.69
N ALA A 53 16.93 25.36 9.61
CA ALA A 53 17.26 25.82 8.27
C ALA A 53 16.65 27.22 8.10
N PRO A 54 17.35 28.14 7.41
CA PRO A 54 16.71 29.40 7.03
C PRO A 54 15.36 29.06 6.38
N PRO A 55 14.32 29.90 6.57
CA PRO A 55 12.99 29.61 6.06
C PRO A 55 13.11 29.29 4.57
N ARG A 56 12.89 28.02 4.22
CA ARG A 56 13.03 27.57 2.85
C ARG A 56 12.00 28.36 2.04
N PRO A 57 12.40 29.04 0.95
CA PRO A 57 11.42 29.70 0.10
C PRO A 57 10.36 28.65 -0.30
N PRO A 58 9.07 29.04 -0.34
CA PRO A 58 8.02 28.11 -0.70
C PRO A 58 8.33 27.48 -2.05
N PRO A 59 8.00 26.19 -2.26
CA PRO A 59 8.28 25.53 -3.52
C PRO A 59 7.67 26.33 -4.68
N ARG A 60 8.45 26.51 -5.76
CA ARG A 60 8.14 27.42 -6.88
C ARG A 60 6.73 27.24 -7.45
N ARG A 61 6.22 26.00 -7.49
CA ARG A 61 4.86 25.67 -7.94
C ARG A 61 3.73 26.40 -7.20
N LEU A 62 3.94 26.83 -5.95
CA LEU A 62 2.92 27.52 -5.15
C LEU A 62 2.72 28.97 -5.59
N ILE A 63 3.72 29.55 -6.26
CA ILE A 63 3.76 30.97 -6.63
C ILE A 63 3.48 31.17 -8.12
N VAL A 64 3.80 30.16 -8.94
CA VAL A 64 3.63 30.18 -10.39
C VAL A 64 2.15 30.32 -10.79
N THR A 65 1.91 31.11 -11.83
CA THR A 65 0.59 31.40 -12.36
C THR A 65 0.46 30.99 -13.81
N ALA A 66 -0.77 30.94 -14.32
CA ALA A 66 -1.04 30.61 -15.73
C ALA A 66 -0.45 31.62 -16.73
N ALA A 67 -0.06 32.82 -16.28
CA ALA A 67 0.55 33.85 -17.12
C ALA A 67 2.05 33.57 -17.41
N ASP A 68 2.70 32.73 -16.59
CA ASP A 68 4.11 32.42 -16.77
C ASP A 68 4.30 31.44 -17.93
N SER A 69 5.13 31.77 -18.93
CA SER A 69 5.31 30.92 -20.12
C SER A 69 5.83 29.51 -19.79
N ASP A 70 6.56 29.36 -18.68
CA ASP A 70 7.17 28.12 -18.21
C ASP A 70 6.52 27.59 -16.93
N TRP A 71 5.22 27.82 -16.76
CA TRP A 71 4.53 27.44 -15.53
C TRP A 71 4.53 25.93 -15.25
N LYS A 72 4.72 25.09 -16.27
CA LYS A 72 4.67 23.62 -16.15
C LYS A 72 5.91 23.03 -15.50
N ALA A 73 7.10 23.58 -15.77
CA ALA A 73 8.36 23.00 -15.32
C ALA A 73 8.40 22.78 -13.79
N PRO A 74 7.98 23.75 -12.94
CA PRO A 74 7.95 23.56 -11.48
C PRO A 74 7.01 22.46 -10.99
N PHE A 75 5.99 22.08 -11.76
CA PHE A 75 5.11 20.95 -11.43
C PHE A 75 5.72 19.62 -11.89
N LEU A 76 6.37 19.59 -13.06
CA LEU A 76 7.03 18.39 -13.59
C LEU A 76 8.28 18.02 -12.77
N GLU A 77 9.05 18.99 -12.30
CA GLU A 77 10.18 18.78 -11.38
C GLU A 77 9.75 18.16 -10.04
N PHE A 78 8.47 18.25 -9.71
CA PHE A 78 7.92 17.70 -8.47
C PHE A 78 7.44 16.25 -8.63
N CYS A 79 7.40 15.72 -9.84
CA CYS A 79 7.18 14.29 -10.09
C CYS A 79 8.45 13.51 -9.76
N GLU A 80 8.31 12.37 -9.08
CA GLU A 80 9.45 11.53 -8.67
C GLU A 80 9.86 10.51 -9.75
N SER A 81 9.02 10.34 -10.77
CA SER A 81 9.28 9.43 -11.89
C SER A 81 8.91 10.03 -13.25
N PRO A 82 9.57 9.57 -14.35
CA PRO A 82 9.17 9.94 -15.71
C PRO A 82 7.73 9.54 -16.06
N ALA A 83 7.21 8.49 -15.40
CA ALA A 83 5.84 8.04 -15.59
C ALA A 83 4.84 9.05 -15.01
N GLU A 84 5.07 9.52 -13.78
CA GLU A 84 4.27 10.59 -13.17
C GLU A 84 4.30 11.87 -14.02
N ALA A 85 5.46 12.28 -14.50
CA ALA A 85 5.59 13.46 -15.35
C ALA A 85 4.78 13.31 -16.65
N THR A 86 4.86 12.14 -17.29
CA THR A 86 4.11 11.85 -18.52
C THR A 86 2.60 11.80 -18.27
N PHE A 87 2.18 11.22 -17.13
CA PHE A 87 0.79 11.24 -16.69
C PHE A 87 0.31 12.69 -16.52
N LEU A 88 1.06 13.50 -15.78
CA LEU A 88 0.73 14.89 -15.51
C LEU A 88 0.57 15.71 -16.79
N GLU A 89 1.51 15.63 -17.73
CA GLU A 89 1.39 16.30 -19.04
C GLU A 89 0.14 15.87 -19.80
N THR A 90 -0.14 14.56 -19.77
CA THR A 90 -1.31 13.99 -20.45
C THR A 90 -2.61 14.53 -19.87
N VAL A 91 -2.72 14.62 -18.54
CA VAL A 91 -3.89 15.17 -17.85
C VAL A 91 -4.01 16.69 -18.04
N ILE A 92 -2.91 17.43 -17.96
CA ILE A 92 -2.87 18.88 -18.25
C ILE A 92 -3.44 19.14 -19.65
N SER A 93 -2.99 18.40 -20.65
CA SER A 93 -3.47 18.57 -22.03
C SER A 93 -4.94 18.17 -22.18
N ALA A 94 -5.38 17.08 -21.55
CA ALA A 94 -6.74 16.55 -21.71
C ALA A 94 -7.80 17.42 -21.02
N TYR A 95 -7.49 17.97 -19.84
CA TYR A 95 -8.42 18.77 -19.04
C TYR A 95 -8.13 20.28 -19.09
N ARG A 96 -7.14 20.70 -19.90
CA ARG A 96 -6.69 22.10 -20.01
C ARG A 96 -6.41 22.70 -18.64
N LEU A 97 -5.67 21.95 -17.82
CA LEU A 97 -5.38 22.37 -16.46
C LEU A 97 -4.44 23.57 -16.44
N LEU A 98 -4.73 24.52 -15.55
CA LEU A 98 -3.93 25.70 -15.28
C LEU A 98 -3.61 25.78 -13.78
N PRO A 99 -2.45 26.36 -13.40
CA PRO A 99 -2.05 26.46 -12.01
C PRO A 99 -2.84 27.56 -11.27
N GLU A 100 -3.31 27.22 -10.09
CA GLU A 100 -3.99 28.09 -9.14
C GLU A 100 -3.50 27.78 -7.72
N LYS A 101 -2.58 28.61 -7.20
CA LYS A 101 -2.03 28.50 -5.83
C LYS A 101 -1.45 27.11 -5.51
N GLY A 102 -0.76 26.48 -6.47
CA GLY A 102 -0.15 25.16 -6.32
C GLY A 102 -1.05 23.96 -6.64
N ILE A 103 -2.31 24.20 -6.98
CA ILE A 103 -3.26 23.18 -7.47
C ILE A 103 -3.46 23.40 -8.96
N LEU A 104 -3.61 22.33 -9.74
CA LEU A 104 -3.94 22.42 -11.16
C LEU A 104 -5.45 22.28 -11.34
N LYS A 105 -6.11 23.24 -12.00
CA LYS A 105 -7.56 23.21 -12.24
C LYS A 105 -7.91 23.46 -13.69
N GLY A 106 -8.93 22.77 -14.19
CA GLY A 106 -9.43 22.96 -15.56
C GLY A 106 -10.49 21.93 -15.93
N SER A 107 -11.44 22.32 -16.79
CA SER A 107 -12.50 21.45 -17.32
C SER A 107 -13.24 20.61 -16.26
N GLY A 108 -13.47 21.18 -15.08
CA GLY A 108 -14.18 20.52 -13.97
C GLY A 108 -13.33 19.54 -13.15
N LEU A 109 -12.01 19.45 -13.41
CA LEU A 109 -11.06 18.66 -12.64
C LEU A 109 -10.13 19.58 -11.84
N SER A 110 -9.90 19.22 -10.59
CA SER A 110 -8.82 19.74 -9.75
C SER A 110 -7.82 18.63 -9.45
N LEU A 111 -6.53 18.94 -9.52
CA LEU A 111 -5.44 17.98 -9.37
C LEU A 111 -4.35 18.57 -8.47
N GLU A 112 -4.10 17.89 -7.36
CA GLU A 112 -3.01 18.19 -6.42
C GLU A 112 -1.90 17.13 -6.57
N LEU A 113 -0.64 17.52 -6.38
CA LEU A 113 0.54 16.66 -6.54
C LEU A 113 1.20 16.38 -5.19
N GLN A 114 1.70 15.15 -5.02
CA GLN A 114 2.39 14.64 -3.82
C GLN A 114 1.74 15.03 -2.49
N VAL A 115 0.45 14.72 -2.35
CA VAL A 115 -0.33 15.13 -1.17
C VAL A 115 0.02 14.24 0.02
N GLU A 116 0.47 14.84 1.11
CA GLU A 116 0.73 14.12 2.37
C GLU A 116 -0.59 13.80 3.09
N LYS A 117 -0.91 12.50 3.21
CA LYS A 117 -2.06 11.95 3.96
C LYS A 117 -1.57 10.85 4.89
N LYS A 118 -1.03 11.26 6.05
CA LYS A 118 -0.34 10.37 6.99
C LYS A 118 -1.14 9.07 7.26
N PRO A 119 -0.49 7.89 7.23
CA PRO A 119 0.96 7.69 7.12
C PRO A 119 1.50 7.70 5.66
N TYR A 120 0.65 7.92 4.66
CA TYR A 120 1.01 7.78 3.24
C TYR A 120 1.16 9.12 2.53
N ARG A 121 1.76 9.07 1.34
CA ARG A 121 1.84 10.19 0.40
C ARG A 121 1.27 9.71 -0.93
N LEU A 122 0.38 10.51 -1.51
CA LEU A 122 -0.32 10.20 -2.75
C LEU A 122 0.39 10.88 -3.91
N ASP A 123 0.65 10.20 -5.02
CA ASP A 123 1.28 10.82 -6.19
C ASP A 123 0.42 11.99 -6.72
N PHE A 124 -0.87 11.73 -6.89
CA PHE A 124 -1.86 12.74 -7.26
C PHE A 124 -3.17 12.58 -6.48
N LEU A 125 -3.83 13.70 -6.20
CA LEU A 125 -5.18 13.74 -5.64
C LEU A 125 -6.09 14.54 -6.58
N ALA A 126 -7.06 13.85 -7.19
CA ALA A 126 -8.06 14.43 -8.06
C ALA A 126 -9.35 14.72 -7.27
N ASP A 127 -9.87 15.94 -7.43
CA ASP A 127 -11.10 16.46 -6.80
C ASP A 127 -11.19 16.28 -5.28
N GLY A 128 -10.04 16.12 -4.63
CA GLY A 128 -9.96 15.96 -3.17
C GLY A 128 -10.37 14.57 -2.66
N TRP A 129 -10.76 13.63 -3.53
CA TRP A 129 -11.26 12.31 -3.12
C TRP A 129 -10.69 11.12 -3.90
N LEU A 130 -10.20 11.33 -5.13
CA LEU A 130 -9.63 10.27 -5.96
C LEU A 130 -8.11 10.31 -5.86
N ALA A 131 -7.52 9.38 -5.12
CA ALA A 131 -6.08 9.15 -5.09
C ALA A 131 -5.66 8.41 -6.37
N VAL A 132 -4.77 9.01 -7.16
CA VAL A 132 -4.21 8.38 -8.37
C VAL A 132 -2.74 8.10 -8.13
N GLU A 133 -2.36 6.83 -8.22
CA GLU A 133 -1.01 6.34 -7.94
C GLU A 133 -0.43 5.74 -9.23
N ILE A 134 0.80 6.10 -9.58
CA ILE A 134 1.47 5.65 -10.81
C ILE A 134 2.47 4.55 -10.46
N ASP A 135 2.09 3.31 -10.74
CA ASP A 135 2.88 2.15 -10.35
C ASP A 135 4.05 1.93 -11.32
N GLY A 136 5.28 1.94 -10.78
CA GLY A 136 6.52 1.76 -11.53
C GLY A 136 6.64 0.36 -12.12
N ALA A 137 7.33 0.23 -13.27
CA ALA A 137 7.38 -1.00 -14.07
C ALA A 137 8.17 -2.18 -13.45
N THR A 138 8.54 -2.14 -12.17
CA THR A 138 9.27 -3.23 -11.52
C THR A 138 8.34 -4.39 -11.21
N TYR A 139 8.13 -5.23 -12.21
CA TYR A 139 7.29 -6.43 -12.21
C TYR A 139 7.96 -7.58 -11.42
N HIS A 140 8.19 -7.36 -10.13
CA HIS A 140 8.50 -8.41 -9.16
C HIS A 140 7.58 -8.23 -7.95
N SER A 141 6.28 -8.39 -8.19
CA SER A 141 5.24 -8.41 -7.18
C SER A 141 5.41 -9.67 -6.33
N SER A 142 6.29 -9.60 -5.33
CA SER A 142 6.31 -10.64 -4.31
C SER A 142 4.93 -10.66 -3.63
N PRO A 143 4.45 -11.83 -3.17
CA PRO A 143 3.17 -11.91 -2.45
C PRO A 143 3.08 -10.92 -1.28
N GLU A 144 4.21 -10.62 -0.64
CA GLU A 144 4.33 -9.65 0.44
C GLU A 144 4.10 -8.21 -0.03
N ALA A 145 4.64 -7.82 -1.19
CA ALA A 145 4.42 -6.50 -1.77
C ALA A 145 2.93 -6.27 -2.12
N VAL A 146 2.27 -7.30 -2.67
CA VAL A 146 0.83 -7.27 -2.97
C VAL A 146 0.00 -7.14 -1.69
N ALA A 147 0.36 -7.87 -0.63
CA ALA A 147 -0.32 -7.79 0.65
C ALA A 147 -0.15 -6.41 1.31
N ALA A 148 1.06 -5.84 1.27
CA ALA A 148 1.33 -4.51 1.78
C ALA A 148 0.56 -3.42 1.01
N ASP A 149 0.47 -3.54 -0.31
CA ASP A 149 -0.32 -2.65 -1.15
C ASP A 149 -1.82 -2.76 -0.86
N ALA A 150 -2.33 -3.96 -0.62
CA ALA A 150 -3.73 -4.16 -0.22
C ALA A 150 -4.03 -3.45 1.11
N VAL A 151 -3.15 -3.59 2.11
CA VAL A 151 -3.29 -2.90 3.40
C VAL A 151 -3.25 -1.37 3.23
N ARG A 152 -2.35 -0.86 2.39
CA ARG A 152 -2.27 0.58 2.07
C ARG A 152 -3.55 1.07 1.41
N ASP A 153 -4.03 0.37 0.39
CA ASP A 153 -5.23 0.74 -0.34
C ASP A 153 -6.46 0.73 0.59
N ASP A 154 -6.58 -0.26 1.48
CA ASP A 154 -7.66 -0.33 2.46
C ASP A 154 -7.60 0.81 3.49
N ALA A 155 -6.40 1.19 3.92
CA ALA A 155 -6.23 2.35 4.80
C ALA A 155 -6.65 3.66 4.11
N LEU A 156 -6.32 3.85 2.83
CA LEU A 156 -6.76 5.02 2.06
C LEU A 156 -8.28 5.02 1.85
N ARG A 157 -8.87 3.86 1.56
CA ARG A 157 -10.33 3.70 1.48
C ARG A 157 -11.02 4.05 2.79
N PHE A 158 -10.48 3.61 3.92
CA PHE A 158 -10.99 3.94 5.24
C PHE A 158 -10.95 5.45 5.51
N GLN A 159 -9.92 6.15 5.04
CA GLN A 159 -9.83 7.60 5.13
C GLN A 159 -10.88 8.33 4.25
N GLY A 160 -11.49 7.62 3.30
CA GLY A 160 -12.53 8.12 2.38
C GLY A 160 -12.02 8.40 0.97
N PHE A 161 -10.83 7.91 0.62
CA PHE A 161 -10.29 8.04 -0.73
C PHE A 161 -10.72 6.86 -1.61
N THR A 162 -10.97 7.14 -2.88
CA THR A 162 -10.98 6.10 -3.91
C THR A 162 -9.58 6.01 -4.50
N VAL A 163 -9.03 4.81 -4.63
CA VAL A 163 -7.67 4.60 -5.14
C VAL A 163 -7.72 4.10 -6.58
N LEU A 164 -7.05 4.80 -7.50
CA LEU A 164 -6.85 4.41 -8.89
C LEU A 164 -5.35 4.20 -9.14
N ARG A 165 -4.93 2.95 -9.29
CA ARG A 165 -3.56 2.61 -9.71
C ARG A 165 -3.47 2.51 -11.22
N ILE A 166 -2.55 3.27 -11.83
CA ILE A 166 -2.27 3.22 -13.26
C ILE A 166 -0.83 2.72 -13.45
N PRO A 167 -0.63 1.54 -14.07
CA PRO A 167 0.71 1.06 -14.36
C PRO A 167 1.45 2.01 -15.29
N ALA A 168 2.73 2.26 -15.02
CA ALA A 168 3.60 3.10 -15.86
C ALA A 168 3.63 2.64 -17.32
N THR A 169 3.50 1.33 -17.56
CA THR A 169 3.41 0.76 -18.92
C THR A 169 2.22 1.31 -19.71
N ILE A 170 1.08 1.54 -19.06
CA ILE A 170 -0.10 2.15 -19.68
C ILE A 170 0.14 3.63 -19.93
N VAL A 171 0.71 4.35 -18.95
CA VAL A 171 1.00 5.78 -19.07
C VAL A 171 1.89 6.09 -20.29
N PHE A 172 2.93 5.28 -20.49
CA PHE A 172 3.83 5.46 -21.63
C PHE A 172 3.25 4.97 -22.96
N ARG A 173 2.56 3.82 -22.96
CA ARG A 173 2.12 3.17 -24.21
C ARG A 173 0.83 3.76 -24.75
N ASP A 174 -0.10 4.13 -23.89
CA ASP A 174 -1.44 4.52 -24.27
C ASP A 174 -1.99 5.65 -23.39
N LYS A 175 -1.75 6.88 -23.86
CA LYS A 175 -2.24 8.11 -23.22
C LYS A 175 -3.77 8.20 -23.23
N ALA A 176 -4.43 7.69 -24.26
CA ALA A 176 -5.89 7.70 -24.34
C ALA A 176 -6.50 6.76 -23.30
N GLU A 177 -5.90 5.60 -23.10
CA GLU A 177 -6.29 4.65 -22.05
C GLU A 177 -6.13 5.25 -20.65
N THR A 178 -5.02 5.92 -20.41
CA THR A 178 -4.76 6.64 -19.16
C THR A 178 -5.90 7.61 -18.84
N ILE A 179 -6.28 8.46 -19.80
CA ILE A 179 -7.38 9.41 -19.64
C ILE A 179 -8.73 8.71 -19.48
N ARG A 180 -8.96 7.61 -20.21
CA ARG A 180 -10.19 6.82 -20.09
C ARG A 180 -10.35 6.28 -18.67
N ARG A 181 -9.31 5.68 -18.10
CA ARG A 181 -9.33 5.15 -16.73
C ARG A 181 -9.60 6.24 -15.70
N LEU A 182 -8.91 7.38 -15.83
CA LEU A 182 -9.12 8.53 -14.96
C LEU A 182 -10.57 9.04 -15.06
N ARG A 183 -11.09 9.23 -16.28
CA ARG A 183 -12.46 9.69 -16.49
C ARG A 183 -13.48 8.71 -15.94
N THR A 184 -13.30 7.40 -16.17
CA THR A 184 -14.19 6.37 -15.62
C THR A 184 -14.20 6.43 -14.10
N ALA A 185 -13.04 6.55 -13.45
CA ALA A 185 -12.98 6.68 -12.00
C ALA A 185 -13.70 7.95 -11.51
N LEU A 186 -13.48 9.10 -12.15
CA LEU A 186 -14.17 10.35 -11.82
C LEU A 186 -15.70 10.25 -11.97
N LEU A 187 -16.18 9.55 -13.02
CA LEU A 187 -17.61 9.34 -13.26
C LEU A 187 -18.28 8.40 -12.25
N LEU A 188 -17.54 7.40 -11.74
CA LEU A 188 -18.05 6.53 -10.67
C LEU A 188 -18.23 7.30 -9.36
N GLY A 189 -17.49 8.40 -9.19
CA GLY A 189 -17.55 9.25 -8.01
C GLY A 189 -16.89 8.62 -6.78
N PRO A 190 -16.94 9.31 -5.62
CA PRO A 190 -16.36 8.83 -4.39
C PRO A 190 -17.02 7.51 -3.95
N GLN A 191 -16.21 6.48 -3.74
CA GLN A 191 -16.66 5.29 -3.03
C GLN A 191 -17.12 5.71 -1.63
N GLN A 192 -18.32 5.30 -1.24
CA GLN A 192 -18.81 5.56 0.11
C GLN A 192 -17.82 4.95 1.09
N ARG A 193 -17.51 5.67 2.18
CA ARG A 193 -16.79 5.06 3.31
C ARG A 193 -17.51 3.75 3.64
N PRO A 194 -16.78 2.63 3.83
CA PRO A 194 -17.33 1.54 4.60
C PRO A 194 -17.80 2.18 5.90
N GLY A 195 -19.12 2.25 6.10
CA GLY A 195 -19.65 2.73 7.37
C GLY A 195 -18.99 1.93 8.49
N PRO A 196 -18.91 2.47 9.73
CA PRO A 196 -18.61 1.60 10.85
C PRO A 196 -19.50 0.38 10.70
N ILE A 197 -18.90 -0.82 10.69
CA ILE A 197 -19.65 -2.08 10.70
C ILE A 197 -20.73 -1.85 11.75
N SER A 198 -21.96 -1.70 11.28
CA SER A 198 -23.07 -1.45 12.17
C SER A 198 -23.29 -2.79 12.84
N LEU A 199 -22.56 -3.01 13.94
CA LEU A 199 -23.02 -3.93 14.96
C LEU A 199 -24.48 -3.55 15.18
N PRO A 200 -25.42 -4.49 15.07
CA PRO A 200 -26.83 -4.18 15.22
C PRO A 200 -26.99 -3.40 16.52
N LYS A 201 -27.45 -2.15 16.40
CA LYS A 201 -27.77 -1.30 17.54
C LYS A 201 -28.75 -2.10 18.41
N PRO A 202 -28.41 -2.47 19.66
CA PRO A 202 -29.40 -3.07 20.52
C PRO A 202 -30.53 -2.04 20.65
N ALA A 203 -31.73 -2.44 20.24
CA ALA A 203 -32.91 -1.59 20.29
C ALA A 203 -33.09 -1.07 21.72
N PRO A 204 -33.57 0.17 21.90
CA PRO A 204 -33.84 0.70 23.23
C PRO A 204 -34.88 -0.19 23.91
N ALA A 205 -34.49 -0.76 25.05
CA ALA A 205 -35.37 -1.52 25.92
C ALA A 205 -36.51 -0.61 26.40
N THR A 206 -37.63 -0.63 25.68
CA THR A 206 -38.91 -0.25 26.24
C THR A 206 -39.52 -1.51 26.82
N ALA A 207 -39.66 -1.50 28.14
CA ALA A 207 -40.25 -2.57 28.91
C ALA A 207 -41.68 -2.86 28.42
N THR A 208 -41.92 -4.07 27.92
CA THR A 208 -43.24 -4.70 28.00
C THR A 208 -43.07 -6.23 28.00
N VAL A 209 -43.23 -6.80 29.19
CA VAL A 209 -43.88 -8.09 29.49
C VAL A 209 -43.38 -9.35 28.76
N LEU A 210 -42.78 -10.25 29.55
CA LEU A 210 -42.60 -11.68 29.29
C LEU A 210 -43.87 -12.31 28.65
N PRO A 211 -43.69 -13.26 27.72
CA PRO A 211 -43.96 -14.61 28.17
C PRO A 211 -42.85 -15.60 27.83
N ALA A 212 -42.90 -16.70 28.57
CA ALA A 212 -41.94 -17.77 28.67
C ALA A 212 -41.66 -18.53 27.36
N ALA A 213 -40.48 -19.17 27.36
CA ALA A 213 -40.09 -20.34 26.57
C ALA A 213 -39.84 -20.15 25.06
N ALA A 214 -38.61 -19.73 24.71
CA ALA A 214 -37.98 -20.13 23.46
C ALA A 214 -37.03 -21.32 23.74
N PRO A 215 -37.06 -22.42 22.96
CA PRO A 215 -36.28 -23.61 23.25
C PRO A 215 -34.79 -23.39 22.98
N MET A 216 -33.92 -23.99 23.80
CA MET A 216 -32.44 -23.98 23.64
C MET A 216 -31.93 -24.45 22.26
N SER A 217 -32.80 -24.95 21.38
CA SER A 217 -32.47 -25.35 20.01
C SER A 217 -32.14 -24.17 19.09
N ALA A 218 -32.70 -22.97 19.31
CA ALA A 218 -32.46 -21.81 18.43
C ALA A 218 -31.05 -21.22 18.59
N VAL A 219 -30.51 -21.24 19.82
CA VAL A 219 -29.12 -20.81 20.10
C VAL A 219 -28.11 -21.82 19.54
N SER A 220 -28.40 -23.12 19.64
CA SER A 220 -27.55 -24.16 19.05
C SER A 220 -27.56 -24.13 17.52
N GLN A 221 -28.68 -23.76 16.90
CA GLN A 221 -28.78 -23.61 15.44
C GLN A 221 -28.00 -22.40 14.93
N SER A 222 -28.05 -21.25 15.63
CA SER A 222 -27.26 -20.07 15.27
C SER A 222 -25.75 -20.34 15.41
N PHE A 223 -25.32 -21.00 16.49
CA PHE A 223 -23.91 -21.35 16.66
C PHE A 223 -23.44 -22.39 15.63
N GLY A 224 -24.28 -23.39 15.32
CA GLY A 224 -24.00 -24.37 14.25
C GLY A 224 -23.90 -23.74 12.86
N GLN A 225 -24.74 -22.75 12.56
CA GLN A 225 -24.67 -22.00 11.30
C GLN A 225 -23.38 -21.19 11.19
N HIS A 226 -22.90 -20.59 12.29
CA HIS A 226 -21.63 -19.88 12.32
C HIS A 226 -20.41 -20.81 12.20
N LEU A 227 -20.43 -21.99 12.82
CA LEU A 227 -19.37 -22.98 12.67
C LEU A 227 -19.31 -23.56 11.24
N ASN A 228 -20.46 -23.81 10.62
CA ASN A 228 -20.53 -24.28 9.23
C ASN A 228 -20.05 -23.20 8.24
N ALA A 229 -20.36 -21.93 8.51
CA ALA A 229 -19.84 -20.80 7.74
C ALA A 229 -18.31 -20.67 7.88
N ALA A 230 -17.76 -20.87 9.08
CA ALA A 230 -16.31 -20.87 9.28
C ALA A 230 -15.63 -22.05 8.58
N ASN A 231 -16.20 -23.25 8.67
CA ASN A 231 -15.63 -24.43 8.03
C ASN A 231 -15.65 -24.32 6.49
N SER A 232 -16.73 -23.79 5.91
CA SER A 232 -16.81 -23.56 4.46
C SER A 232 -15.83 -22.48 3.96
N ALA A 233 -15.51 -21.48 4.79
CA ALA A 233 -14.49 -20.48 4.50
C ALA A 233 -13.06 -21.08 4.50
N VAL A 234 -12.76 -21.95 5.46
CA VAL A 234 -11.49 -22.71 5.52
C VAL A 234 -11.35 -23.64 4.31
N GLU A 235 -12.41 -24.34 3.93
CA GLU A 235 -12.40 -25.19 2.73
C GLU A 235 -12.22 -24.37 1.43
N ALA A 236 -12.82 -23.18 1.34
CA ALA A 236 -12.63 -22.29 0.20
C ALA A 236 -11.19 -21.77 0.10
N PHE A 237 -10.53 -21.54 1.25
CA PHE A 237 -9.13 -21.18 1.31
C PHE A 237 -8.22 -22.33 0.89
N ASN A 238 -8.45 -23.54 1.40
CA ASN A 238 -7.70 -24.74 1.00
C ASN A 238 -7.83 -25.01 -0.50
N ARG A 239 -9.04 -24.89 -1.09
CA ARG A 239 -9.21 -25.01 -2.55
C ARG A 239 -8.42 -23.98 -3.34
N LYS A 240 -8.27 -22.75 -2.84
CA LYS A 240 -7.44 -21.72 -3.49
C LYS A 240 -5.96 -22.08 -3.43
N LEU A 241 -5.48 -22.61 -2.30
CA LEU A 241 -4.11 -23.10 -2.17
C LEU A 241 -3.84 -24.28 -3.10
N ASP A 242 -4.78 -25.22 -3.23
CA ASP A 242 -4.63 -26.38 -4.12
C ASP A 242 -4.60 -25.98 -5.60
N ILE A 243 -5.43 -25.01 -6.01
CA ILE A 243 -5.42 -24.46 -7.39
C ILE A 243 -4.08 -23.76 -7.68
N GLU A 244 -3.54 -23.02 -6.72
CA GLU A 244 -2.26 -22.32 -6.89
C GLU A 244 -1.08 -23.30 -6.91
N ALA A 245 -1.09 -24.33 -6.05
CA ALA A 245 -0.11 -25.41 -6.08
C ALA A 245 -0.16 -26.18 -7.41
N ALA A 246 -1.36 -26.49 -7.92
CA ALA A 246 -1.53 -27.13 -9.22
C ALA A 246 -1.03 -26.24 -10.38
N ARG A 247 -1.23 -24.91 -10.30
CA ARG A 247 -0.73 -23.95 -11.29
C ARG A 247 0.79 -23.87 -11.30
N GLN A 248 1.42 -23.90 -10.12
CA GLN A 248 2.87 -23.94 -10.00
C GLN A 248 3.43 -25.26 -10.55
N GLN A 249 2.79 -26.39 -10.26
CA GLN A 249 3.19 -27.69 -10.78
C GLN A 249 3.02 -27.80 -12.31
N ALA A 250 1.97 -27.18 -12.87
CA ALA A 250 1.77 -27.09 -14.33
C ALA A 250 2.79 -26.16 -15.03
N SER A 251 3.32 -25.16 -14.32
CA SER A 251 4.37 -24.26 -14.86
C SER A 251 5.78 -24.86 -14.84
N GLY A 252 6.01 -25.93 -14.06
CA GLY A 252 7.29 -26.62 -13.94
C GLY A 252 7.81 -27.21 -15.26
N PRO A 253 7.03 -28.04 -15.97
CA PRO A 253 7.43 -28.62 -17.25
C PRO A 253 7.73 -27.57 -18.33
N ALA A 254 6.95 -26.49 -18.37
CA ALA A 254 7.17 -25.37 -19.30
C ALA A 254 8.46 -24.59 -18.98
N ARG A 255 8.77 -24.39 -17.70
CA ARG A 255 10.05 -23.81 -17.26
C ARG A 255 11.25 -24.67 -17.63
N ILE A 256 11.14 -26.00 -17.46
CA ILE A 256 12.20 -26.94 -17.81
C ILE A 256 12.43 -26.94 -19.33
N ALA A 257 11.35 -26.95 -20.14
CA ALA A 257 11.45 -26.88 -21.59
C ALA A 257 12.13 -25.58 -22.07
N PHE A 258 11.75 -24.43 -21.49
CA PHE A 258 12.36 -23.13 -21.81
C PHE A 258 13.85 -23.07 -21.44
N GLU A 259 14.24 -23.58 -20.27
CA GLU A 259 15.66 -23.63 -19.87
C GLU A 259 16.47 -24.60 -20.74
N MET A 260 15.87 -25.72 -21.20
CA MET A 260 16.51 -26.62 -22.16
C MET A 260 16.71 -25.96 -23.53
N GLU A 261 15.73 -25.20 -24.02
CA GLU A 261 15.84 -24.45 -25.28
C GLU A 261 16.92 -23.36 -25.18
N LYS A 262 16.93 -22.60 -24.08
CA LYS A 262 17.97 -21.59 -23.80
C LYS A 262 19.37 -22.21 -23.71
N ALA A 263 19.51 -23.37 -23.07
CA ALA A 263 20.78 -24.09 -22.99
C ALA A 263 21.24 -24.65 -24.35
N ALA A 264 20.31 -25.05 -25.22
CA ALA A 264 20.61 -25.49 -26.58
C ALA A 264 21.08 -24.34 -27.47
N ILE A 265 20.40 -23.18 -27.41
CA ILE A 265 20.78 -21.96 -28.13
C ILE A 265 22.17 -21.48 -27.67
N THR A 266 22.43 -21.50 -26.36
CA THR A 266 23.73 -21.09 -25.81
C THR A 266 24.84 -22.02 -26.29
N ARG A 267 24.62 -23.35 -26.30
CA ARG A 267 25.60 -24.31 -26.86
C ARG A 267 25.84 -24.12 -28.36
N CYS A 268 24.79 -23.83 -29.13
CA CYS A 268 24.90 -23.59 -30.57
C CYS A 268 25.66 -22.30 -30.89
N SER A 269 25.50 -21.26 -30.06
CA SER A 269 26.25 -20.00 -30.12
C SER A 269 27.75 -20.20 -29.85
N VAL A 270 28.12 -20.99 -28.83
CA VAL A 270 29.53 -21.26 -28.49
C VAL A 270 30.24 -22.11 -29.56
N SER A 271 29.55 -23.09 -30.16
CA SER A 271 30.13 -23.91 -31.23
C SER A 271 30.34 -23.16 -32.54
N ARG A 272 29.58 -22.09 -32.79
CA ARG A 272 29.70 -21.28 -34.03
C ARG A 272 30.87 -20.28 -33.98
N PHE A 273 31.45 -20.04 -32.79
CA PHE A 273 32.62 -19.17 -32.60
C PHE A 273 33.98 -19.90 -32.66
N HIS A 274 34.02 -21.23 -32.55
CA HIS A 274 35.26 -22.02 -32.62
C HIS A 274 35.56 -22.65 -34.00
N GLY A 275 34.73 -22.39 -35.02
CA GLY A 275 34.89 -22.97 -36.37
C GLY A 275 35.44 -22.02 -37.44
N ALA A 276 35.79 -20.78 -37.10
CA ALA A 276 36.17 -19.74 -38.07
C ALA A 276 37.62 -19.24 -37.91
N GLY A 277 38.56 -20.16 -37.65
CA GLY A 277 39.97 -19.83 -37.51
C GLY A 277 40.87 -21.01 -37.88
N LEU A 278 40.88 -21.39 -39.15
CA LEU A 278 41.92 -22.22 -39.78
C LEU A 278 41.72 -22.22 -41.31
N ILE A 279 42.14 -21.14 -41.97
CA ILE A 279 42.76 -21.12 -43.30
C ILE A 279 43.80 -20.01 -43.27
#